data_AF-A0A1G9YQP4-F1
#
_entry.id   AF-A0A1G9YQP4-F1
#
_cell.length_a   1.000
_cell.length_b   1.000
_cell.length_c   1.000
_cell.angle_alpha   90.00
_cell.angle_beta   90.00
_cell.angle_gamma   90.00
#
_symmetry.space_group_name_H-M   'P 1'
#
loop_
_entity.id
_entity.type
_entity.pdbx_description
1 polymer ?
#
loop_
_entity_poly.entity_id
_entity_poly.type
_entity_poly.pdbx_seq_one_letter_code
_entity_poly.pdbx_strand_id
1 'polypeptide(L)'
;MILHILTTAPLSDAARQAEQAINPGDALLLIEEAVSAALQPDLDCWKQTDYPVFLLEEDLVARGFANAASHHRLATVDIEGFVQLTEQYEQSITWY
;
A
#
# COMPACT_ATOMS: atom_id res chain seq x y z
N MET A 1 -15.79 4.27 -4.67
CA MET A 1 -14.41 4.31 -4.14
C MET A 1 -13.70 3.00 -4.48
N ILE A 2 -12.43 3.04 -4.88
CA ILE A 2 -11.63 1.89 -5.35
C ILE A 2 -10.51 1.56 -4.35
N LEU A 3 -10.30 0.27 -4.09
CA LEU A 3 -9.10 -0.24 -3.43
C LEU A 3 -8.05 -0.61 -4.48
N HIS A 4 -6.96 0.15 -4.56
CA HIS A 4 -5.81 -0.16 -5.40
C HIS A 4 -4.86 -1.08 -4.63
N ILE A 5 -4.45 -2.19 -5.24
CA ILE A 5 -3.54 -3.17 -4.64
C ILE A 5 -2.28 -3.23 -5.51
N LEU A 6 -1.14 -2.80 -4.96
CA LEU A 6 0.15 -2.87 -5.65
C LEU A 6 0.95 -4.07 -5.13
N THR A 7 1.43 -4.93 -6.04
CA THR A 7 2.23 -6.12 -5.68
C THR A 7 3.73 -5.95 -5.97
N THR A 8 4.10 -4.98 -6.82
CA THR A 8 5.48 -4.76 -7.29
C THR A 8 6.20 -3.66 -6.52
N ALA A 9 7.53 -3.63 -6.63
CA ALA A 9 8.36 -2.60 -6.00
C ALA A 9 7.85 -1.16 -6.29
N PRO A 10 8.00 -0.21 -5.34
CA PRO A 10 7.40 1.13 -5.41
C PRO A 10 7.91 2.04 -6.53
N LEU A 11 8.99 1.64 -7.24
CA LEU A 11 9.53 2.40 -8.39
C LEU A 11 9.26 1.70 -9.74
N SER A 12 8.39 0.69 -9.76
CA SER A 12 7.98 -0.04 -10.97
C SER A 12 7.12 0.82 -11.90
N ASP A 13 6.90 0.34 -13.13
CA ASP A 13 5.91 0.95 -14.03
C ASP A 13 4.49 0.81 -13.47
N ALA A 14 4.16 -0.33 -12.85
CA ALA A 14 2.87 -0.57 -12.23
C ALA A 14 2.60 0.40 -11.06
N ALA A 15 3.62 0.73 -10.26
CA ALA A 15 3.51 1.73 -9.21
C ALA A 15 3.19 3.12 -9.78
N ARG A 16 3.88 3.53 -10.85
CA ARG A 16 3.59 4.80 -11.55
C ARG A 16 2.18 4.84 -12.13
N GLN A 17 1.71 3.73 -12.70
CA GLN A 17 0.37 3.64 -13.25
C GLN A 17 -0.70 3.70 -12.15
N ALA A 18 -0.47 3.04 -11.01
CA ALA A 18 -1.35 3.12 -9.85
C ALA A 18 -1.46 4.55 -9.32
N GLU A 19 -0.34 5.26 -9.18
CA GLU A 19 -0.31 6.67 -8.74
C GLU A 19 -1.07 7.61 -9.70
N GLN A 20 -1.06 7.33 -11.00
CA GLN A 20 -1.80 8.12 -12.00
C GLN A 20 -3.31 7.83 -12.01
N ALA A 21 -3.71 6.65 -11.54
CA ALA A 21 -5.10 6.19 -11.60
C ALA A 21 -5.89 6.47 -10.32
N ILE A 22 -5.21 6.57 -9.17
CA ILE A 22 -5.85 6.73 -7.86
C ILE A 22 -6.44 8.14 -7.69
N ASN A 23 -7.66 8.23 -7.14
CA ASN A 23 -8.38 9.48 -6.92
C ASN A 23 -8.62 9.74 -5.43
N PRO A 24 -8.98 10.98 -5.05
CA PRO A 24 -9.44 11.26 -3.68
C PRO A 24 -10.60 10.36 -3.28
N GLY A 25 -10.49 9.73 -2.11
CA GLY A 25 -11.47 8.76 -1.60
C GLY A 25 -11.19 7.30 -1.99
N ASP A 26 -10.22 7.02 -2.86
CA ASP A 26 -9.71 5.67 -3.05
C ASP A 26 -8.75 5.28 -1.91
N ALA A 27 -8.18 4.07 -1.94
CA ALA A 27 -7.09 3.66 -1.05
C ALA A 27 -6.03 2.86 -1.81
N LEU A 28 -4.81 2.87 -1.28
CA LEU A 28 -3.71 2.05 -1.77
C LEU A 28 -3.27 1.05 -0.71
N LEU A 29 -3.28 -0.24 -1.05
CA LEU A 29 -2.74 -1.33 -0.25
C LEU A 29 -1.49 -1.88 -0.93
N LEU A 30 -0.37 -1.87 -0.20
CA LEU A 30 0.91 -2.43 -0.64
C LEU A 30 1.03 -3.86 -0.09
N ILE A 31 1.19 -4.82 -0.99
CA ILE A 31 1.42 -6.24 -0.65
C ILE A 31 2.64 -6.76 -1.40
N GLU A 32 3.08 -7.96 -1.06
CA GLU A 32 4.18 -8.68 -1.69
C GLU A 32 5.47 -7.85 -1.78
N GLU A 33 5.98 -7.56 -2.97
CA GLU A 33 7.21 -6.76 -3.13
C GLU A 33 6.99 -5.28 -2.82
N ALA A 34 5.76 -4.78 -2.95
CA ALA A 34 5.43 -3.38 -2.75
C ALA A 34 5.69 -2.90 -1.32
N VAL A 35 5.65 -3.80 -0.32
CA VAL A 35 5.95 -3.42 1.08
C VAL A 35 7.41 -2.98 1.28
N SER A 36 8.29 -3.18 0.29
CA SER A 36 9.63 -2.58 0.27
C SER A 36 9.61 -1.04 0.29
N ALA A 37 8.47 -0.42 0.00
CA ALA A 37 8.23 1.01 0.22
C ALA A 37 8.46 1.45 1.67
N ALA A 38 8.37 0.53 2.65
CA ALA A 38 8.70 0.81 4.05
C ALA A 38 10.15 1.24 4.27
N LEU A 39 11.05 0.90 3.34
CA LEU A 39 12.47 1.28 3.39
C LEU A 39 12.74 2.64 2.72
N GLN A 40 11.71 3.26 2.13
CA GLN A 40 11.81 4.49 1.36
C GLN A 40 10.83 5.53 1.92
N PRO A 41 11.13 6.15 3.08
CA PRO A 41 10.21 7.08 3.74
C PRO A 41 9.93 8.36 2.93
N ASP A 42 10.74 8.64 1.91
CA ASP A 42 10.64 9.83 1.08
C ASP A 42 9.75 9.65 -0.17
N LEU A 43 9.14 8.48 -0.38
CA LEU A 43 8.19 8.29 -1.50
C LEU A 43 6.99 9.23 -1.38
N ASP A 44 6.47 9.66 -2.53
CA ASP A 44 5.38 10.65 -2.58
C ASP A 44 4.07 10.10 -2.02
N CYS A 45 3.82 8.79 -2.15
CA CYS A 45 2.67 8.12 -1.55
C CYS A 45 2.58 8.29 -0.02
N TRP A 46 3.71 8.52 0.67
CA TRP A 46 3.76 8.78 2.11
C TRP A 46 3.52 10.25 2.50
N LYS A 47 3.64 11.17 1.55
CA LYS A 47 3.57 12.63 1.79
C LYS A 47 2.19 13.22 1.45
N GLN A 48 1.44 12.56 0.57
CA GLN A 48 0.10 12.98 0.16
C GLN A 48 -0.97 12.65 1.22
N THR A 49 -2.10 13.35 1.16
CA THR A 49 -3.21 13.22 2.14
C THR A 49 -4.57 12.93 1.51
N ASP A 50 -4.62 12.72 0.20
CA ASP A 50 -5.85 12.58 -0.58
C ASP A 50 -6.44 11.16 -0.49
N TYR A 51 -5.60 10.16 -0.21
CA TYR A 51 -5.99 8.77 0.00
C TYR A 51 -5.09 8.08 1.04
N PRO A 52 -5.62 7.14 1.85
CA PRO A 52 -4.81 6.37 2.77
C PRO A 52 -3.94 5.33 2.03
N VAL A 53 -2.75 5.07 2.57
CA VAL A 53 -1.83 4.04 2.11
C VAL A 53 -1.57 3.06 3.24
N PHE A 54 -1.75 1.77 2.98
CA PHE A 54 -1.55 0.69 3.94
C PHE A 54 -0.49 -0.30 3.46
N LEU A 55 0.22 -0.93 4.38
CA LEU A 55 1.10 -2.07 4.09
C LEU A 55 0.57 -3.33 4.78
N LEU A 56 0.62 -4.47 4.08
CA LEU A 56 0.26 -5.74 4.69
C LEU A 56 1.34 -6.20 5.69
N GLU A 57 0.93 -6.45 6.94
CA GLU A 57 1.83 -6.79 8.05
C GLU A 57 2.58 -8.11 7.80
N GLU A 58 1.90 -9.11 7.27
CA GLU A 58 2.46 -10.43 7.01
C GLU A 58 3.61 -10.35 6.00
N ASP A 59 3.48 -9.53 4.98
CA ASP A 59 4.53 -9.32 3.99
C ASP A 59 5.70 -8.51 4.54
N LEU A 60 5.43 -7.52 5.39
CA LEU A 60 6.46 -6.78 6.12
C LEU A 60 7.26 -7.70 7.03
N VAL A 61 6.59 -8.58 7.78
CA VAL A 61 7.24 -9.55 8.68
C VAL A 61 8.05 -10.58 7.87
N ALA A 62 7.46 -11.16 6.83
CA ALA A 62 8.11 -12.16 5.99
C ALA A 62 9.40 -11.63 5.33
N ARG A 63 9.45 -10.33 5.03
CA ARG A 63 10.61 -9.68 4.40
C ARG A 63 11.55 -8.96 5.39
N GLY A 64 11.19 -8.93 6.68
CA GLY A 64 12.01 -8.28 7.71
C GLY A 64 11.93 -6.76 7.75
N PHE A 65 10.86 -6.15 7.20
CA PHE A 65 10.67 -4.70 7.12
C PHE A 65 9.75 -4.12 8.21
N ALA A 66 9.18 -4.96 9.08
CA ALA A 66 8.27 -4.52 10.14
C ALA A 66 8.85 -3.42 11.04
N ASN A 67 10.14 -3.51 11.40
CA ASN A 67 10.82 -2.48 12.18
C ASN A 67 10.93 -1.14 11.43
N ALA A 68 11.14 -1.15 10.11
CA ALA A 68 11.19 0.06 9.31
C ALA A 68 9.82 0.74 9.23
N ALA A 69 8.76 -0.04 8.96
CA ALA A 69 7.39 0.46 8.96
C ALA A 69 7.01 1.09 10.31
N SER A 70 7.34 0.42 11.42
CA SER A 70 7.11 0.95 12.78
C SER A 70 7.92 2.23 13.05
N HIS A 71 9.21 2.24 12.70
CA HIS A 71 10.08 3.40 12.88
C HIS A 71 9.56 4.65 12.14
N HIS A 72 9.06 4.46 10.92
CA HIS A 72 8.49 5.52 10.11
C HIS A 72 7.01 5.80 10.39
N ARG A 73 6.37 5.04 11.29
CA ARG A 73 4.94 5.14 11.65
C ARG A 73 4.02 5.00 10.43
N LEU A 74 4.36 4.09 9.52
CA LEU A 74 3.55 3.80 8.35
C LEU A 74 2.32 2.99 8.77
N ALA A 75 1.17 3.24 8.13
CA ALA A 75 -0.05 2.52 8.44
C ALA A 75 0.03 1.09 7.92
N THR A 76 -0.28 0.13 8.79
CA THR A 76 -0.27 -1.30 8.47
C THR A 76 -1.66 -1.90 8.69
N VAL A 77 -1.94 -2.99 7.97
CA VAL A 77 -3.12 -3.83 8.19
C VAL A 77 -2.70 -5.29 8.18
N ASP A 78 -3.37 -6.12 8.98
CA ASP A 78 -3.24 -7.57 8.92
C ASP A 78 -4.18 -8.16 7.85
N ILE A 79 -4.21 -9.48 7.71
CA ILE A 79 -5.13 -10.16 6.79
C ILE A 79 -6.60 -9.79 7.05
N GLU A 80 -7.03 -9.65 8.30
CA GLU A 80 -8.42 -9.28 8.60
C GLU A 80 -8.72 -7.85 8.13
N GLY A 81 -7.80 -6.92 8.37
CA GLY A 81 -7.87 -5.55 7.87
C GLY A 81 -7.88 -5.49 6.34
N PHE A 82 -7.10 -6.34 5.66
CA PHE A 82 -7.19 -6.46 4.20
C PHE A 82 -8.59 -6.92 3.76
N VAL A 83 -9.15 -7.98 4.36
CA VAL A 83 -10.51 -8.42 4.05
C VAL A 83 -11.52 -7.29 4.28
N GLN A 84 -11.44 -6.57 5.39
CA GLN A 84 -12.30 -5.42 5.67
C GLN A 84 -12.18 -4.31 4.63
N LEU A 85 -10.98 -4.00 4.15
CA LEU A 85 -10.78 -3.06 3.04
C LEU A 85 -11.50 -3.53 1.77
N THR A 86 -11.46 -4.83 1.46
CA THR A 86 -12.17 -5.35 0.28
C THR A 86 -13.70 -5.27 0.40
N GLU A 87 -14.24 -5.24 1.62
CA GLU A 87 -15.67 -5.06 1.88
C GLU A 87 -16.10 -3.58 1.88
N GLN A 88 -15.21 -2.67 2.31
CA GLN A 88 -15.49 -1.24 2.43
C GLN A 88 -15.47 -0.51 1.08
N TYR A 89 -14.63 -0.96 0.15
CA TYR A 89 -14.47 -0.35 -1.16
C TYR A 89 -15.33 -1.10 -2.20
N GLU A 90 -15.90 -0.37 -3.16
CA GLU A 90 -16.86 -0.94 -4.13
C GLU A 90 -16.20 -1.92 -5.12
N GLN A 91 -14.90 -1.77 -5.35
CA GLN A 91 -14.12 -2.56 -6.27
C GLN A 91 -12.64 -2.56 -5.87
N SER A 92 -11.91 -3.58 -6.32
CA SER A 92 -10.46 -3.66 -6.17
C SER A 92 -9.76 -3.75 -7.54
N ILE A 93 -8.66 -3.02 -7.71
CA ILE A 93 -7.78 -3.11 -8.88
C ILE A 93 -6.40 -3.54 -8.42
N THR A 94 -5.85 -4.59 -9.04
CA THR A 94 -4.49 -5.07 -8.74
C THR A 94 -3.51 -4.67 -9.85
N TRP A 95 -2.36 -4.14 -9.45
CA TRP A 95 -1.28 -3.65 -10.32
C TRP A 95 -0.07 -4.58 -10.22
N TYR A 96 0.36 -5.14 -11.35
CA TYR A 96 1.44 -6.13 -11.49
C TYR A 96 2.42 -5.76 -12.60
#